data_AF-A0A547E843-F1
#
_entry.id   AF-A0A547E843-F1
#
_cell.length_a   1.000
_cell.length_b   1.000
_cell.length_c   1.000
_cell.angle_alpha   90.00
_cell.angle_beta   90.00
_cell.angle_gamma   90.00
#
_symmetry.space_group_name_H-M   'P 1'
#
loop_
_entity.id
_entity.type
_entity.pdbx_description
1 polymer ?
#
loop_
_entity_poly.entity_id
_entity_poly.type
_entity_poly.pdbx_seq_one_letter_code
_entity_poly.pdbx_strand_id
1 'polypeptide(L)'
;MKKMAIVALSAFFSMNAFANNNVVYSCTTTDNQTLKVTKEGGNYVYSHGNTTFKNPVKEALKNPASEIAGGSQFTTISLELRNAGKSYIVGHIEADPKSPFEASVQIQDIKTGNDITSFECRSDKPIRHNFDRKLMRKSGFAA
;
A
#
# COMPACT_ATOMS: atom_id res chain seq x y z
N MET A 1 35.59 46.62 18.51
CA MET A 1 35.18 45.24 18.20
C MET A 1 33.74 45.25 17.70
N LYS A 2 33.55 45.17 16.38
CA LYS A 2 32.21 45.15 15.76
C LYS A 2 31.62 43.73 15.89
N LYS A 3 30.53 43.58 16.62
CA LYS A 3 29.79 42.32 16.76
C LYS A 3 28.94 42.12 15.51
N MET A 4 29.29 41.13 14.69
CA MET A 4 28.47 40.69 13.56
C MET A 4 27.34 39.80 14.11
N ALA A 5 26.10 40.27 14.02
CA ALA A 5 24.92 39.45 14.26
C ALA A 5 24.66 38.59 13.01
N ILE A 6 24.77 37.27 13.15
CA ILE A 6 24.36 36.32 12.12
C ILE A 6 22.86 36.13 12.24
N VAL A 7 22.11 36.66 11.26
CA VAL A 7 20.70 36.33 11.06
C VAL A 7 20.66 35.00 10.32
N ALA A 8 20.36 33.92 11.04
CA ALA A 8 20.09 32.62 10.43
C ALA A 8 18.70 32.66 9.76
N LEU A 9 18.72 32.62 8.43
CA LEU A 9 17.53 32.62 7.58
C LEU A 9 16.85 31.25 7.63
N SER A 10 15.54 31.31 7.86
CA SER A 10 14.51 30.26 7.83
C SER A 10 14.72 29.08 6.87
N ALA A 11 14.49 27.87 7.39
CA ALA A 11 13.81 26.81 6.65
C ALA A 11 12.69 26.26 7.53
N PHE A 12 11.53 26.95 7.50
CA PHE A 12 10.28 26.31 7.87
C PHE A 12 10.06 25.20 6.84
N PHE A 13 10.33 23.95 7.22
CA PHE A 13 9.74 22.83 6.51
C PHE A 13 8.24 22.92 6.77
N SER A 14 7.52 23.58 5.88
CA SER A 14 6.09 23.45 5.73
C SER A 14 5.84 21.97 5.46
N MET A 15 5.62 21.21 6.53
CA MET A 15 5.03 19.90 6.41
C MET A 15 3.65 20.15 5.81
N ASN A 16 3.53 19.96 4.50
CA ASN A 16 2.23 19.88 3.87
C ASN A 16 1.47 18.79 4.62
N ALA A 17 0.46 19.20 5.39
CA ALA A 17 -0.52 18.29 5.93
C ALA A 17 -1.27 17.71 4.74
N PHE A 18 -0.75 16.62 4.17
CA PHE A 18 -1.42 15.89 3.12
C PHE A 18 -2.72 15.36 3.71
N ALA A 19 -3.83 15.89 3.24
CA ALA A 19 -5.16 15.37 3.51
C ALA A 19 -5.17 13.85 3.24
N ASN A 20 -5.67 13.10 4.22
CA ASN A 20 -5.65 11.63 4.33
C ASN A 20 -6.40 10.87 3.20
N ASN A 21 -6.91 11.58 2.18
CA ASN A 21 -7.77 11.04 1.12
C ASN A 21 -6.99 10.31 0.00
N ASN A 22 -5.66 10.38 -0.01
CA ASN A 22 -4.85 9.71 -1.03
C ASN A 22 -4.28 8.36 -0.58
N VAL A 23 -4.49 7.94 0.68
CA VAL A 23 -4.01 6.65 1.19
C VAL A 23 -4.92 5.54 0.67
N VAL A 24 -4.37 4.67 -0.16
CA VAL A 24 -5.04 3.48 -0.70
C VAL A 24 -4.91 2.32 0.27
N TYR A 25 -3.71 2.14 0.83
CA TYR A 25 -3.42 1.13 1.83
C TYR A 25 -2.31 1.58 2.77
N SER A 26 -2.40 1.29 4.06
CA SER A 26 -1.30 1.50 4.98
C SER A 26 -1.45 0.63 6.22
N CYS A 27 -0.33 0.06 6.68
CA CYS A 27 -0.24 -0.62 7.95
C CYS A 27 1.18 -0.50 8.52
N THR A 28 1.33 -0.78 9.80
CA THR A 28 2.64 -1.04 10.41
C THR A 28 2.91 -2.53 10.33
N THR A 29 4.01 -2.94 9.70
CA THR A 29 4.42 -4.34 9.56
C THR A 29 5.11 -4.86 10.82
N THR A 30 5.25 -6.18 10.94
CA THR A 30 5.88 -6.86 12.09
C THR A 30 7.37 -6.52 12.28
N ASP A 31 8.04 -6.04 11.24
CA ASP A 31 9.39 -5.46 11.29
C ASP A 31 9.42 -3.99 11.79
N ASN A 32 8.28 -3.48 12.28
CA ASN A 32 8.05 -2.11 12.74
C ASN A 32 8.22 -1.03 11.67
N GLN A 33 8.19 -1.39 10.39
CA GLN A 33 8.19 -0.43 9.30
C GLN A 33 6.75 -0.08 8.91
N THR A 34 6.58 1.08 8.27
CA THR A 34 5.27 1.44 7.70
C THR A 34 5.24 1.01 6.25
N LEU A 35 4.30 0.15 5.91
CA LEU A 35 3.88 -0.07 4.53
C LEU A 35 2.84 0.99 4.18
N LYS A 36 3.01 1.64 3.02
CA LYS A 36 2.06 2.63 2.53
C LYS A 36 1.94 2.56 1.01
N VAL A 37 0.71 2.61 0.53
CA VAL A 37 0.35 2.83 -0.86
C VAL A 37 -0.52 4.08 -0.95
N THR A 38 -0.10 5.08 -1.71
CA THR A 38 -0.87 6.29 -2.00
C THR A 38 -1.23 6.38 -3.47
N LYS A 39 -2.29 7.14 -3.78
CA LYS A 39 -2.63 7.54 -5.14
C LYS A 39 -2.13 8.98 -5.39
N GLU A 40 -1.19 9.13 -6.30
CA GLU A 40 -0.61 10.42 -6.70
C GLU A 40 -0.85 10.65 -8.20
N GLY A 41 -1.84 11.49 -8.52
CA GLY A 41 -2.30 11.66 -9.90
C GLY A 41 -2.76 10.34 -10.51
N GLY A 42 -2.14 9.95 -11.63
CA GLY A 42 -2.43 8.71 -12.34
C GLY A 42 -1.70 7.46 -11.83
N ASN A 43 -0.98 7.54 -10.71
CA ASN A 43 -0.10 6.47 -10.22
C ASN A 43 -0.44 6.03 -8.80
N TYR A 44 -0.23 4.75 -8.52
CA TYR A 44 0.01 4.27 -7.16
C TYR A 44 1.49 4.44 -6.81
N VAL A 45 1.77 4.84 -5.58
CA VAL A 45 3.12 4.98 -5.03
C VAL A 45 3.25 4.04 -3.85
N TYR A 46 4.13 3.06 -3.98
CA TYR A 46 4.46 2.12 -2.92
C TYR A 46 5.63 2.64 -2.10
N SER A 47 5.57 2.48 -0.78
CA SER A 47 6.71 2.66 0.11
C SER A 47 6.69 1.65 1.25
N HIS A 48 7.82 0.99 1.50
CA HIS A 48 8.08 0.15 2.66
C HIS A 48 9.59 0.09 2.90
N GLY A 49 10.03 0.51 4.08
CA GLY A 49 11.45 0.71 4.37
C GLY A 49 12.11 1.67 3.40
N ASN A 50 13.23 1.22 2.81
CA ASN A 50 13.98 1.97 1.80
C ASN A 50 13.46 1.74 0.36
N THR A 51 12.41 0.95 0.18
CA THR A 51 11.84 0.66 -1.14
C THR A 51 10.74 1.66 -1.44
N THR A 52 10.88 2.42 -2.54
CA THR A 52 9.81 3.28 -3.06
C THR A 52 9.78 3.21 -4.58
N PHE A 53 8.59 3.06 -5.17
CA PHE A 53 8.40 3.03 -6.62
C PHE A 53 6.95 3.38 -6.99
N LYS A 54 6.70 3.56 -8.28
CA LYS A 54 5.39 3.95 -8.83
C LYS A 54 4.91 2.97 -9.89
N ASN A 55 3.61 2.72 -9.92
CA ASN A 55 2.95 2.08 -11.07
C ASN A 55 1.75 2.92 -11.52
N PRO A 56 1.49 3.04 -12.83
CA PRO A 56 0.25 3.60 -13.32
C PRO A 56 -0.95 2.83 -12.78
N VAL A 57 -1.97 3.53 -12.30
CA VAL A 57 -3.18 2.92 -11.69
C VAL A 57 -3.82 1.92 -12.65
N LYS A 58 -3.94 2.30 -13.94
CA LYS A 58 -4.56 1.45 -14.97
C LYS A 58 -3.77 0.17 -15.25
N GLU A 59 -2.46 0.16 -15.03
CA GLU A 59 -1.61 -1.01 -15.23
C GLU A 59 -1.62 -1.90 -13.98
N ALA A 60 -1.48 -1.29 -12.80
CA ALA A 60 -1.56 -1.99 -11.52
C ALA A 60 -2.88 -2.77 -11.39
N LEU A 61 -4.01 -2.17 -11.75
CA LEU A 61 -5.32 -2.81 -11.68
C LEU A 61 -5.53 -3.95 -12.72
N LYS A 62 -4.66 -4.08 -13.72
CA LYS A 62 -4.68 -5.20 -14.67
C LYS A 62 -3.84 -6.39 -14.18
N ASN A 63 -3.00 -6.19 -13.17
CA ASN A 63 -2.18 -7.26 -12.64
C ASN A 63 -3.08 -8.36 -12.04
N PRO A 64 -2.75 -9.66 -12.21
CA PRO A 64 -3.62 -10.76 -11.79
C PRO A 64 -3.99 -10.72 -10.31
N ALA A 65 -3.07 -10.41 -9.40
CA ALA A 65 -3.33 -10.34 -7.97
C ALA A 65 -3.90 -8.98 -7.50
N SER A 66 -4.23 -8.07 -8.42
CA SER A 66 -5.04 -6.89 -8.14
C SER A 66 -6.53 -7.22 -8.25
N GLU A 67 -7.12 -7.75 -7.19
CA GLU A 67 -8.50 -8.24 -7.23
C GLU A 67 -9.26 -8.11 -5.90
N ILE A 68 -10.56 -8.30 -6.02
CA ILE A 68 -11.48 -8.57 -4.93
C ILE A 68 -12.01 -9.97 -5.15
N ALA A 69 -11.54 -10.93 -4.35
CA ALA A 69 -11.95 -12.32 -4.42
C ALA A 69 -12.97 -12.61 -3.31
N GLY A 70 -14.19 -12.98 -3.69
CA GLY A 70 -15.24 -13.38 -2.75
C GLY A 70 -15.24 -14.88 -2.47
N GLY A 71 -15.47 -15.26 -1.21
CA GLY A 71 -15.85 -16.60 -0.77
C GLY A 71 -17.15 -16.56 0.02
N SER A 72 -17.62 -17.70 0.53
CA SER A 72 -18.94 -17.79 1.19
C SER A 72 -19.12 -16.87 2.41
N GLN A 73 -18.03 -16.42 3.06
CA GLN A 73 -18.09 -15.55 4.24
C GLN A 73 -16.98 -14.50 4.31
N PHE A 74 -16.03 -14.53 3.37
CA PHE A 74 -14.85 -13.69 3.40
C PHE A 74 -14.60 -13.08 2.04
N THR A 75 -14.08 -11.87 2.03
CA THR A 75 -13.57 -11.21 0.84
C THR A 75 -12.09 -10.93 1.02
N THR A 76 -11.27 -11.40 0.09
CA THR A 76 -9.86 -10.99 0.03
C THR A 76 -9.76 -9.80 -0.91
N ILE A 77 -9.11 -8.73 -0.46
CA ILE A 77 -8.82 -7.57 -1.30
C ILE A 77 -7.31 -7.42 -1.38
N SER A 78 -6.78 -7.41 -2.60
CA SER A 78 -5.35 -7.27 -2.85
C SER A 78 -5.06 -6.34 -4.01
N LEU A 79 -3.95 -5.61 -3.91
CA LEU A 79 -3.40 -4.77 -4.97
C LEU A 79 -1.97 -5.23 -5.25
N GLU A 80 -1.72 -5.58 -6.51
CA GLU A 80 -0.42 -5.99 -7.00
C GLU A 80 0.31 -4.81 -7.67
N LEU A 81 1.48 -4.46 -7.12
CA LEU A 81 2.40 -3.47 -7.65
C LEU A 81 3.70 -4.16 -8.07
N ARG A 82 4.27 -3.77 -9.21
CA ARG A 82 5.42 -4.46 -9.82
C ARG A 82 6.61 -3.54 -9.92
N ASN A 83 7.79 -4.03 -9.51
CA ASN A 83 9.05 -3.31 -9.63
C ASN A 83 10.23 -4.28 -9.70
N ALA A 84 11.20 -4.00 -10.57
CA ALA A 84 12.46 -4.74 -10.67
C ALA A 84 12.31 -6.27 -10.71
N GLY A 85 11.36 -6.78 -11.51
CA GLY A 85 11.10 -8.22 -11.64
C GLY A 85 10.32 -8.86 -10.48
N LYS A 86 9.88 -8.06 -9.50
CA LYS A 86 9.14 -8.51 -8.32
C LYS A 86 7.71 -7.98 -8.31
N SER A 87 6.83 -8.80 -7.78
CA SER A 87 5.44 -8.49 -7.48
C SER A 87 5.31 -8.20 -5.99
N TYR A 88 4.68 -7.09 -5.65
CA TYR A 88 4.41 -6.63 -4.29
C TYR A 88 2.89 -6.61 -4.11
N ILE A 89 2.37 -7.64 -3.45
CA ILE A 89 0.94 -7.85 -3.29
C ILE A 89 0.57 -7.38 -1.89
N VAL A 90 -0.11 -6.25 -1.80
CA VAL A 90 -0.61 -5.71 -0.53
C VAL A 90 -2.08 -6.03 -0.39
N GLY A 91 -2.53 -6.50 0.77
CA GLY A 91 -3.92 -6.88 0.92
C GLY A 91 -4.30 -7.30 2.32
N HIS A 92 -5.57 -7.66 2.46
CA HIS A 92 -6.17 -8.20 3.68
C HIS A 92 -7.40 -9.04 3.32
N ILE A 93 -7.88 -9.78 4.31
CA ILE A 93 -9.17 -10.45 4.29
C ILE A 93 -10.16 -9.63 5.12
N GLU A 94 -11.41 -9.55 4.69
CA GLU A 94 -12.51 -8.94 5.42
C GLU A 94 -13.70 -9.90 5.49
N ALA A 95 -14.27 -10.07 6.68
CA ALA A 95 -15.60 -10.66 6.88
C ALA A 95 -16.68 -9.56 6.86
N ASP A 96 -16.32 -8.39 7.40
CA ASP A 96 -17.02 -7.11 7.29
C ASP A 96 -16.00 -6.09 6.80
N PRO A 97 -16.32 -5.23 5.81
CA PRO A 97 -15.46 -4.13 5.36
C PRO A 97 -14.89 -3.21 6.45
N LYS A 98 -15.44 -3.23 7.67
CA LYS A 98 -14.94 -2.46 8.81
C LYS A 98 -13.89 -3.18 9.65
N SER A 99 -13.62 -4.46 9.38
CA SER A 99 -12.74 -5.29 10.22
C SER A 99 -11.80 -6.12 9.34
N PRO A 100 -10.79 -5.48 8.72
CA PRO A 100 -9.75 -6.20 8.00
C PRO A 100 -8.91 -7.04 8.97
N PHE A 101 -8.61 -8.27 8.58
CA PHE A 101 -7.72 -9.19 9.28
C PHE A 101 -6.79 -9.89 8.28
N GLU A 102 -5.75 -10.56 8.77
CA GLU A 102 -4.72 -11.19 7.92
C GLU A 102 -4.12 -10.23 6.88
N ALA A 103 -3.93 -8.98 7.31
CA ALA A 103 -3.33 -7.94 6.50
C ALA A 103 -1.83 -8.19 6.32
N SER A 104 -1.33 -8.10 5.09
CA SER A 104 0.08 -8.35 4.79
C SER A 104 0.55 -7.67 3.51
N VAL A 105 1.87 -7.74 3.29
CA VAL A 105 2.48 -7.61 1.98
C VAL A 105 3.29 -8.87 1.66
N GLN A 106 3.04 -9.45 0.49
CA GLN A 106 3.79 -10.57 -0.05
C GLN A 106 4.63 -10.08 -1.22
N ILE A 107 5.90 -10.50 -1.25
CA ILE A 107 6.83 -10.16 -2.33
C ILE A 107 7.19 -11.43 -3.08
N GLN A 108 6.88 -11.48 -4.37
CA GLN A 108 7.09 -12.63 -5.23
C GLN A 108 8.01 -12.28 -6.40
N ASP A 109 8.71 -13.28 -6.93
CA ASP A 109 9.36 -13.16 -8.22
C ASP A 109 8.32 -13.30 -9.35
N ILE A 110 8.27 -12.35 -10.29
CA ILE A 110 7.22 -12.33 -11.33
C ILE A 110 7.33 -13.53 -12.29
N LYS A 111 8.54 -14.04 -12.54
CA LYS A 111 8.75 -15.09 -13.54
C LYS A 111 8.37 -16.46 -13.00
N THR A 112 8.71 -16.70 -11.74
CA THR A 112 8.54 -18.01 -11.10
C THR A 112 7.28 -18.09 -10.25
N GLY A 113 6.75 -16.94 -9.79
CA GLY A 113 5.66 -16.89 -8.81
C GLY A 113 6.08 -17.27 -7.40
N ASN A 114 7.38 -17.54 -7.17
CA ASN A 114 7.88 -17.95 -5.87
C ASN A 114 7.88 -16.79 -4.89
N ASP A 115 7.46 -17.07 -3.66
CA ASP A 115 7.58 -16.14 -2.54
C ASP A 115 9.05 -15.88 -2.23
N ILE A 116 9.41 -14.59 -2.23
CA ILE A 116 10.73 -14.10 -1.80
C ILE A 116 10.68 -13.80 -0.32
N THR A 117 9.65 -13.08 0.12
CA THR A 117 9.41 -12.74 1.53
C THR A 117 7.98 -12.22 1.72
N SER A 118 7.54 -12.14 2.97
CA SER A 118 6.26 -11.52 3.35
C SER A 118 6.40 -10.78 4.67
N PHE A 119 5.61 -9.72 4.84
CA PHE A 119 5.50 -8.99 6.09
C PHE A 119 4.04 -8.89 6.48
N GLU A 120 3.71 -9.44 7.63
CA GLU A 120 2.39 -9.28 8.23
C GLU A 120 2.23 -7.86 8.80
N CYS A 121 1.02 -7.33 8.73
CA CYS A 121 0.64 -6.13 9.44
C CYS A 121 0.36 -6.46 10.90
N ARG A 122 0.85 -5.62 11.81
CA ARG A 122 0.58 -5.74 13.23
C ARG A 122 -0.91 -5.57 13.53
N SER A 123 -1.50 -6.55 14.22
CA SER A 123 -2.92 -6.53 14.61
C SER A 123 -3.25 -5.48 15.67
N ASP A 124 -2.26 -5.02 16.45
CA ASP A 124 -2.42 -3.96 17.46
C ASP A 124 -2.30 -2.54 16.89
N LYS A 125 -2.14 -2.41 15.57
CA LYS A 125 -2.01 -1.13 14.86
C LYS A 125 -3.12 -0.97 13.82
N PRO A 126 -3.56 0.28 13.55
CA PRO A 126 -4.62 0.51 12.58
C PRO A 126 -4.17 0.13 11.16
N ILE A 127 -5.02 -0.60 10.46
CA ILE A 127 -4.92 -0.83 9.02
C ILE A 127 -5.83 0.20 8.35
N ARG A 128 -5.27 1.01 7.45
CA ARG A 128 -6.04 1.96 6.64
C ARG A 128 -6.15 1.40 5.23
N HIS A 129 -7.36 1.34 4.69
CA HIS A 129 -7.59 0.88 3.32
C HIS A 129 -8.70 1.69 2.66
N ASN A 130 -8.48 2.09 1.42
CA ASN A 130 -9.43 2.78 0.54
C ASN A 130 -9.22 2.30 -0.90
N PHE A 131 -9.18 0.98 -1.10
CA PHE A 131 -9.05 0.39 -2.42
C PHE A 131 -10.16 0.88 -3.36
N ASP A 132 -9.84 1.05 -4.64
CA ASP A 132 -10.81 1.48 -5.65
C ASP A 132 -11.68 0.29 -6.09
N ARG A 133 -12.55 -0.17 -5.18
CA ARG A 133 -13.32 -1.42 -5.33
C ARG A 133 -14.23 -1.45 -6.56
N LYS A 134 -14.51 -0.29 -7.16
CA LYS A 134 -15.29 -0.15 -8.41
C LYS A 134 -14.46 -0.49 -9.65
N LEU A 135 -13.16 -0.21 -9.61
CA LEU A 135 -12.25 -0.45 -10.72
C LEU A 135 -11.54 -1.81 -10.64
N MET A 136 -11.48 -2.42 -9.45
CA MET A 136 -10.83 -3.71 -9.26
C MET A 136 -11.64 -4.86 -9.87
N ARG A 137 -10.90 -5.82 -10.43
CA ARG A 137 -11.47 -7.07 -10.92
C ARG A 137 -12.11 -7.83 -9.76
N LYS A 138 -13.29 -8.40 -9.98
CA LYS A 138 -13.98 -9.26 -9.02
C LYS A 138 -13.91 -10.72 -9.46
N SER A 139 -13.73 -11.62 -8.51
CA SER A 139 -13.69 -13.07 -8.73
C SER A 139 -14.34 -13.81 -7.56
N GLY A 140 -14.70 -15.09 -7.74
CA GLY A 140 -15.18 -15.96 -6.66
C GLY A 140 -16.61 -15.70 -6.14
N PHE A 141 -17.25 -14.59 -6.53
CA PHE A 141 -18.66 -14.34 -6.24
C PHE A 141 -19.54 -15.27 -7.11
N ALA A 142 -20.48 -15.98 -6.47
CA ALA A 142 -21.49 -16.75 -7.19
C ALA A 142 -22.31 -15.81 -8.10
N ALA A 143 -22.58 -16.27 -9.33
CA ALA A 143 -23.33 -15.54 -10.35
C ALA A 143 -24.81 -15.39 -9.98
#